data_AF-A0A7C2KZ05-F1
#
_entry.id   AF-A0A7C2KZ05-F1
#
_cell.length_a   1.000
_cell.length_b   1.000
_cell.length_c   1.000
_cell.angle_alpha   90.00
_cell.angle_beta   90.00
_cell.angle_gamma   90.00
#
_symmetry.space_group_name_H-M   'P 1'
#
loop_
_entity.id
_entity.type
_entity.pdbx_description
1 polymer ?
#
loop_
_entity_poly.entity_id
_entity_poly.type
_entity_poly.pdbx_seq_one_letter_code
_entity_poly.pdbx_strand_id
1 'polypeptide(L)'
;MRLDLLSPASCLAIVLTVSVAAANTSAATPLWPSPLRLGVQPAESIGTHLTLDAAALEPLRLSDPFVLTGFPLDATRTLELDLHRVEAFAPDAVLVVKADGGQRLVPRPDVLLLSGQVVGTGDSWAFLSFGPQGVNGLIDTCEGRFVLSSGPPGAARDPVIYNLTALPEGAIQIDPFVCAADQLPQLRKSASGGHATRGTPPCRIATVAVETDYEYRQLWGNDAGATAYAATLFGAISEVYTRDVNTRVQVGFLRLWSTPADPWTRGNTIDQLFEFQDYWNANMTNIERNAAHFLSGRGLGGGVAYLPGLCWPNYDYGLSANLAGFFPYPVQNNHSQNWDLMVVAHELGHNFGAPHTHEMTPPVDCCGGAYGGDCDGQQDCSVTPNGTIMSYCHLCPGGMTNVRMELHVRTVNEGILPYLDDPNTVARCDLELPPPAITDPPDNAAVCVGGPASFTVGADGGTLSYQWRHDGLDIPGATGPTYSIPAAVPDDAGSYDVVVSNECGSTVSSPATLTVCTPDNPADLDGDCTVGLADLAALLAHYGTTSGATHADGDVDGDGDVDLEDLAALLANYGDSC
;
A
#
# COMPACT_ATOMS: atom_id res chain seq x y z
N MET A 1 43.98 -20.38 3.61
CA MET A 1 43.75 -18.92 3.72
C MET A 1 44.00 -18.27 2.36
N ARG A 2 43.03 -18.43 1.46
CA ARG A 2 42.80 -17.69 0.22
C ARG A 2 41.30 -17.95 -0.02
N LEU A 3 40.49 -16.91 0.13
CA LEU A 3 39.08 -16.95 -0.27
C LEU A 3 39.01 -16.19 -1.58
N ASP A 4 38.59 -16.90 -2.60
CA ASP A 4 38.37 -16.41 -3.95
C ASP A 4 37.15 -15.49 -4.01
N LEU A 5 37.21 -14.61 -5.01
CA LEU A 5 36.19 -13.68 -5.43
C LEU A 5 34.89 -14.42 -5.78
N LEU A 6 33.82 -14.16 -5.04
CA LEU A 6 32.44 -14.36 -5.51
C LEU A 6 31.98 -13.05 -6.13
N SER A 7 31.69 -13.08 -7.43
CA SER A 7 30.90 -12.04 -8.09
C SER A 7 29.44 -12.12 -7.62
N PRO A 8 28.74 -11.00 -7.38
CA PRO A 8 27.29 -11.00 -7.49
C PRO A 8 26.92 -10.85 -8.97
N ALA A 9 26.24 -11.88 -9.47
CA ALA A 9 25.57 -11.88 -10.75
C ALA A 9 24.31 -10.99 -10.69
N SER A 10 24.18 -10.15 -11.71
CA SER A 10 22.93 -9.76 -12.39
C SER A 10 21.63 -9.74 -11.57
N CYS A 11 21.40 -8.68 -10.80
CA CYS A 11 20.04 -8.15 -10.62
C CYS A 11 19.66 -7.42 -11.92
N LEU A 12 18.53 -7.79 -12.53
CA LEU A 12 17.97 -7.07 -13.67
C LEU A 12 17.54 -5.68 -13.19
N ALA A 13 18.42 -4.68 -13.29
CA ALA A 13 18.08 -3.29 -13.03
C ALA A 13 17.02 -2.86 -14.05
N ILE A 14 15.81 -2.54 -13.59
CA ILE A 14 14.84 -1.82 -14.41
C ILE A 14 15.38 -0.40 -14.56
N VAL A 15 16.16 -0.16 -15.62
CA VAL A 15 16.66 1.17 -15.98
C VAL A 15 15.50 1.93 -16.63
N LEU A 16 14.82 2.73 -15.82
CA LEU A 16 13.77 3.65 -16.26
C LEU A 16 14.45 4.96 -16.73
N THR A 17 14.63 5.13 -18.04
CA THR A 17 15.20 6.38 -18.57
C THR A 17 14.11 7.45 -18.67
N VAL A 18 14.00 8.31 -17.66
CA VAL A 18 13.22 9.55 -17.75
C VAL A 18 14.08 10.61 -18.45
N SER A 19 13.66 11.10 -19.62
CA SER A 19 14.38 12.11 -20.40
C SER A 19 13.76 13.51 -20.26
N VAL A 20 14.61 14.55 -20.24
CA VAL A 20 14.26 15.96 -20.03
C VAL A 20 14.15 16.69 -21.38
N ALA A 21 13.04 17.38 -21.65
CA ALA A 21 12.92 18.31 -22.78
C ALA A 21 12.14 19.58 -22.39
N ALA A 22 12.50 20.74 -22.96
CA ALA A 22 11.94 22.05 -22.62
C ALA A 22 10.89 22.53 -23.65
N ALA A 23 9.78 23.14 -23.20
CA ALA A 23 8.83 23.82 -24.10
C ALA A 23 8.09 25.03 -23.46
N ASN A 24 7.77 26.01 -24.32
CA ASN A 24 7.31 27.38 -24.05
C ASN A 24 5.78 27.58 -23.85
N THR A 25 5.41 28.73 -23.29
CA THR A 25 4.12 29.16 -22.72
C THR A 25 3.08 29.80 -23.69
N SER A 26 1.77 29.76 -23.37
CA SER A 26 0.89 30.96 -23.29
C SER A 26 -0.60 30.71 -22.86
N ALA A 27 -1.05 31.57 -21.93
CA ALA A 27 -2.35 32.24 -21.67
C ALA A 27 -3.68 31.51 -21.34
N ALA A 28 -4.18 31.68 -20.09
CA ALA A 28 -5.31 32.54 -19.67
C ALA A 28 -6.05 31.98 -18.41
N THR A 29 -6.33 32.84 -17.42
CA THR A 29 -6.87 32.49 -16.07
C THR A 29 -8.38 32.31 -16.01
N PRO A 30 -8.85 31.38 -15.15
CA PRO A 30 -9.51 31.75 -13.90
C PRO A 30 -8.74 31.21 -12.67
N LEU A 31 -8.88 31.92 -11.55
CA LEU A 31 -8.33 31.56 -10.24
C LEU A 31 -9.09 30.37 -9.66
N TRP A 32 -8.43 29.24 -9.35
CA TRP A 32 -8.78 28.22 -8.33
C TRP A 32 -7.55 27.32 -8.03
N PRO A 33 -7.45 26.75 -6.80
CA PRO A 33 -6.17 26.35 -6.19
C PRO A 33 -5.54 25.11 -6.80
N SER A 34 -4.31 25.32 -7.27
CA SER A 34 -3.27 24.32 -7.51
C SER A 34 -2.77 23.67 -6.21
N PRO A 35 -2.25 22.43 -6.24
CA PRO A 35 -1.53 21.75 -5.15
C PRO A 35 -0.17 22.41 -4.79
N LEU A 36 0.17 23.50 -5.47
CA LEU A 36 1.14 24.50 -5.04
C LEU A 36 0.71 25.82 -5.70
N ARG A 37 0.25 26.82 -4.94
CA ARG A 37 0.06 28.18 -5.46
C ARG A 37 1.41 28.88 -5.48
N LEU A 38 2.20 28.60 -6.51
CA LEU A 38 3.37 29.41 -6.81
C LEU A 38 2.90 30.83 -7.15
N GLY A 39 3.35 31.81 -6.37
CA GLY A 39 3.23 33.21 -6.75
C GLY A 39 3.83 33.40 -8.15
N VAL A 40 3.15 34.19 -8.99
CA VAL A 40 3.47 34.38 -10.41
C VAL A 40 5.00 34.49 -10.67
N GLN A 41 5.52 33.56 -11.49
CA GLN A 41 6.79 33.59 -12.26
C GLN A 41 8.02 34.13 -11.51
N PRO A 42 8.81 33.25 -10.85
CA PRO A 42 9.91 32.57 -11.56
C PRO A 42 10.22 31.11 -11.11
N ALA A 43 9.31 30.41 -10.46
CA ALA A 43 9.60 29.07 -9.90
C ALA A 43 9.69 27.93 -10.94
N GLU A 44 9.15 28.10 -12.16
CA GLU A 44 9.19 27.09 -13.22
C GLU A 44 10.59 26.91 -13.84
N SER A 45 11.54 27.84 -13.66
CA SER A 45 12.89 27.75 -14.23
C SER A 45 13.95 27.08 -13.33
N ILE A 46 13.54 26.54 -12.17
CA ILE A 46 14.46 26.05 -11.12
C ILE A 46 14.36 24.53 -10.91
N GLY A 47 13.28 23.90 -11.35
CA GLY A 47 13.01 22.47 -11.14
C GLY A 47 13.48 21.55 -12.27
N THR A 48 13.55 20.25 -11.99
CA THR A 48 13.88 19.19 -12.95
C THR A 48 12.60 18.53 -13.47
N HIS A 49 12.35 18.62 -14.78
CA HIS A 49 11.16 18.02 -15.40
C HIS A 49 11.31 16.50 -15.55
N LEU A 50 10.23 15.79 -15.28
CA LEU A 50 10.09 14.35 -15.48
C LEU A 50 9.12 14.06 -16.61
N THR A 51 9.50 13.12 -17.47
CA THR A 51 8.59 12.45 -18.39
C THR A 51 8.20 11.11 -17.78
N LEU A 52 6.91 10.87 -17.59
CA LEU A 52 6.42 9.58 -17.10
C LEU A 52 6.09 8.64 -18.25
N ASP A 53 6.64 7.44 -18.20
CA ASP A 53 6.24 6.33 -19.05
C ASP A 53 5.22 5.46 -18.30
N ALA A 54 3.97 5.48 -18.76
CA ALA A 54 2.90 4.67 -18.16
C ALA A 54 3.21 3.17 -18.21
N ALA A 55 3.87 2.68 -19.27
CA ALA A 55 4.25 1.28 -19.37
C ALA A 55 5.32 0.90 -18.35
N ALA A 56 6.11 1.86 -17.89
CA ALA A 56 7.14 1.65 -16.89
C ALA A 56 6.63 1.75 -15.45
N LEU A 57 5.40 2.26 -15.23
CA LEU A 57 4.72 2.19 -13.94
C LEU A 57 4.05 0.82 -13.71
N GLU A 58 3.67 0.10 -14.77
CA GLU A 58 2.98 -1.19 -14.66
C GLU A 58 3.77 -2.26 -13.86
N PRO A 59 5.09 -2.45 -14.06
CA PRO A 59 5.86 -3.38 -13.23
C PRO A 59 5.79 -3.05 -11.73
N LEU A 60 5.74 -1.76 -11.37
CA LEU A 60 5.66 -1.30 -9.97
C LEU A 60 4.30 -1.63 -9.33
N ARG A 61 3.29 -1.91 -10.15
CA ARG A 61 1.96 -2.38 -9.70
C ARG A 61 1.92 -3.88 -9.47
N LEU A 62 2.86 -4.63 -10.04
CA LEU A 62 2.86 -6.08 -10.05
C LEU A 62 3.83 -6.66 -9.01
N SER A 63 4.96 -6.01 -8.73
CA SER A 63 5.96 -6.45 -7.75
C SER A 63 6.02 -5.55 -6.52
N ASP A 64 6.21 -6.13 -5.33
CA ASP A 64 6.35 -5.44 -4.04
C ASP A 64 7.06 -6.36 -3.01
N PRO A 65 8.13 -5.92 -2.32
CA PRO A 65 8.87 -4.65 -2.47
C PRO A 65 9.71 -4.61 -3.75
N PHE A 66 10.20 -3.42 -4.12
CA PHE A 66 11.09 -3.24 -5.27
C PHE A 66 12.08 -2.09 -5.10
N VAL A 67 13.22 -2.19 -5.80
CA VAL A 67 14.20 -1.11 -5.86
C VAL A 67 14.06 -0.35 -7.19
N LEU A 68 13.67 0.91 -7.12
CA LEU A 68 13.62 1.82 -8.25
C LEU A 68 15.00 2.44 -8.48
N THR A 69 15.70 1.98 -9.51
CA THR A 69 17.04 2.47 -9.86
C THR A 69 17.00 3.66 -10.81
N GLY A 70 17.92 4.61 -10.64
CA GLY A 70 18.08 5.72 -11.58
C GLY A 70 17.03 6.83 -11.48
N PHE A 71 16.33 6.95 -10.36
CA PHE A 71 15.33 8.00 -10.14
C PHE A 71 16.02 9.38 -10.17
N PRO A 72 15.66 10.31 -11.08
CA PRO A 72 16.36 11.59 -11.18
C PRO A 72 16.05 12.46 -9.97
N LEU A 73 17.06 13.10 -9.41
CA LEU A 73 16.94 14.08 -8.32
C LEU A 73 17.08 15.50 -8.86
N ASP A 74 18.01 15.67 -9.79
CA ASP A 74 18.19 16.88 -10.59
C ASP A 74 18.85 16.56 -11.94
N ALA A 75 19.30 17.60 -12.67
CA ALA A 75 19.92 17.48 -13.98
C ALA A 75 21.18 16.60 -14.03
N THR A 76 21.84 16.31 -12.90
CA THR A 76 23.10 15.54 -12.88
C THR A 76 23.10 14.37 -11.90
N ARG A 77 22.10 14.27 -11.02
CA ARG A 77 22.04 13.25 -9.96
C ARG A 77 20.82 12.35 -10.09
N THR A 78 21.03 11.08 -9.78
CA THR A 78 19.98 10.06 -9.64
C THR A 78 20.10 9.33 -8.30
N LEU A 79 19.01 8.70 -7.87
CA LEU A 79 18.91 7.91 -6.64
C LEU A 79 18.44 6.49 -6.94
N GLU A 80 18.76 5.59 -6.01
CA GLU A 80 18.13 4.27 -5.90
C GLU A 80 17.18 4.30 -4.71
N LEU A 81 15.91 3.96 -4.94
CA LEU A 81 14.86 3.99 -3.93
C LEU A 81 14.39 2.56 -3.63
N ASP A 82 14.51 2.12 -2.39
CA ASP A 82 13.89 0.88 -1.90
C ASP A 82 12.46 1.21 -1.46
N LEU A 83 11.47 0.74 -2.24
CA LEU A 83 10.07 1.15 -2.14
C LEU A 83 9.14 -0.06 -1.96
N HIS A 84 8.02 0.18 -1.29
CA HIS A 84 6.90 -0.73 -1.19
C HIS A 84 5.58 0.00 -1.47
N ARG A 85 4.53 -0.75 -1.83
CA ARG A 85 3.21 -0.15 -2.10
C ARG A 85 2.49 0.21 -0.81
N VAL A 86 1.73 1.30 -0.86
CA VAL A 86 0.81 1.72 0.22
C VAL A 86 -0.63 1.53 -0.24
N GLU A 87 -1.32 0.57 0.36
CA GLU A 87 -2.73 0.29 0.07
C GLU A 87 -3.65 1.17 0.93
N ALA A 88 -4.32 2.14 0.31
CA ALA A 88 -5.23 3.05 1.01
C ALA A 88 -6.63 2.47 1.25
N PHE A 89 -7.04 1.48 0.45
CA PHE A 89 -8.35 0.82 0.55
C PHE A 89 -8.17 -0.65 0.89
N ALA A 90 -8.97 -1.15 1.84
CA ALA A 90 -9.07 -2.59 2.13
C ALA A 90 -9.38 -3.38 0.86
N PRO A 91 -8.92 -4.62 0.65
CA PRO A 91 -9.16 -5.40 -0.58
C PRO A 91 -10.63 -5.59 -0.97
N ASP A 92 -11.53 -5.55 0.00
CA ASP A 92 -12.98 -5.69 -0.14
C ASP A 92 -13.74 -4.34 -0.02
N ALA A 93 -13.01 -3.22 0.06
CA ALA A 93 -13.59 -1.90 0.25
C ALA A 93 -14.71 -1.56 -0.76
N VAL A 94 -15.78 -0.95 -0.22
CA VAL A 94 -16.97 -0.54 -0.99
C VAL A 94 -17.02 0.97 -1.14
N LEU A 95 -16.90 1.44 -2.38
CA LEU A 95 -16.90 2.87 -2.72
C LEU A 95 -18.20 3.22 -3.44
N VAL A 96 -18.91 4.23 -2.96
CA VAL A 96 -20.24 4.58 -3.46
C VAL A 96 -20.43 6.08 -3.63
N VAL A 97 -21.27 6.44 -4.60
CA VAL A 97 -21.81 7.79 -4.75
C VAL A 97 -23.31 7.72 -4.51
N LYS A 98 -23.80 8.55 -3.59
CA LYS A 98 -25.21 8.74 -3.30
C LYS A 98 -25.75 9.95 -4.06
N ALA A 99 -26.89 9.75 -4.71
CA ALA A 99 -27.67 10.77 -5.41
C ALA A 99 -29.16 10.61 -5.02
N ASP A 100 -30.00 11.55 -5.44
CA ASP A 100 -31.44 11.53 -5.17
C ASP A 100 -32.13 10.24 -5.69
N GLY A 101 -31.63 9.70 -6.81
CA GLY A 101 -32.15 8.50 -7.45
C GLY A 101 -31.63 7.17 -6.87
N GLY A 102 -30.75 7.21 -5.87
CA GLY A 102 -30.18 6.01 -5.26
C GLY A 102 -28.66 6.07 -5.12
N GLN A 103 -28.08 4.91 -4.81
CA GLN A 103 -26.64 4.75 -4.61
C GLN A 103 -26.06 3.93 -5.76
N ARG A 104 -24.89 4.32 -6.25
CA ARG A 104 -24.12 3.56 -7.25
C ARG A 104 -22.72 3.25 -6.75
N LEU A 105 -22.15 2.13 -7.19
CA LEU A 105 -20.75 1.80 -6.96
C LEU A 105 -19.84 2.73 -7.77
N VAL A 106 -18.65 2.97 -7.23
CA VAL A 106 -17.54 3.68 -7.87
C VAL A 106 -16.35 2.72 -7.95
N PRO A 107 -15.65 2.65 -9.09
CA PRO A 107 -14.43 1.85 -9.16
C PRO A 107 -13.36 2.43 -8.22
N ARG A 108 -12.43 1.60 -7.79
CA ARG A 108 -11.23 2.07 -7.09
C ARG A 108 -10.47 3.07 -7.97
N PRO A 109 -9.91 4.14 -7.39
CA PRO A 109 -9.15 5.10 -8.16
C PRO A 109 -7.84 4.45 -8.59
N ASP A 110 -7.43 4.66 -9.84
CA ASP A 110 -6.14 4.21 -10.35
C ASP A 110 -5.02 5.11 -9.82
N VAL A 111 -4.63 4.89 -8.56
CA VAL A 111 -3.55 5.64 -7.89
C VAL A 111 -2.51 4.64 -7.41
N LEU A 112 -1.27 4.79 -7.86
CA LEU A 112 -0.11 4.10 -7.31
C LEU A 112 0.47 4.95 -6.17
N LEU A 113 0.59 4.36 -4.98
CA LEU A 113 1.20 4.98 -3.81
C LEU A 113 2.40 4.14 -3.40
N LEU A 114 3.58 4.74 -3.32
CA LEU A 114 4.85 4.06 -3.04
C LEU A 114 5.57 4.76 -1.89
N SER A 115 5.96 4.03 -0.85
CA SER A 115 6.74 4.55 0.29
C SER A 115 8.03 3.77 0.46
N GLY A 116 9.06 4.40 1.04
CA GLY A 116 10.31 3.73 1.30
C GLY A 116 11.46 4.67 1.60
N GLN A 117 12.68 4.29 1.21
CA GLN A 117 13.91 4.99 1.57
C GLN A 117 14.90 5.02 0.40
N VAL A 118 15.89 5.91 0.47
CA VAL A 118 17.04 5.89 -0.42
C VAL A 118 17.98 4.77 0.04
N VAL A 119 18.33 3.88 -0.89
CA VAL A 119 19.21 2.73 -0.63
C VAL A 119 20.51 3.17 0.03
N GLY A 120 20.90 2.47 1.09
CA GLY A 120 22.17 2.73 1.80
C GLY A 120 22.14 3.92 2.77
N THR A 121 20.99 4.55 3.00
CA THR A 121 20.85 5.67 3.96
C THR A 121 19.68 5.44 4.91
N GLY A 122 19.98 5.14 6.19
CA GLY A 122 18.96 4.75 7.18
C GLY A 122 17.97 5.86 7.59
N ASP A 123 18.36 7.13 7.43
CA ASP A 123 17.57 8.30 7.84
C ASP A 123 16.88 9.00 6.65
N SER A 124 16.92 8.40 5.45
CA SER A 124 16.24 8.96 4.28
C SER A 124 14.79 8.47 4.20
N TRP A 125 13.99 9.20 3.44
CA TRP A 125 12.61 8.86 3.14
C TRP A 125 12.33 9.17 1.68
N ALA A 126 11.70 8.26 0.96
CA ALA A 126 11.12 8.53 -0.35
C ALA A 126 9.66 8.09 -0.39
N PHE A 127 8.80 8.91 -0.98
CA PHE A 127 7.45 8.50 -1.30
C PHE A 127 7.00 9.14 -2.62
N LEU A 128 6.29 8.36 -3.45
CA LEU A 128 5.84 8.73 -4.79
C LEU A 128 4.37 8.32 -4.99
N SER A 129 3.58 9.23 -5.56
CA SER A 129 2.19 9.00 -5.97
C SER A 129 2.02 9.29 -7.45
N PHE A 130 1.38 8.34 -8.16
CA PHE A 130 1.05 8.47 -9.57
C PHE A 130 -0.43 8.19 -9.77
N GLY A 131 -1.15 9.08 -10.44
CA GLY A 131 -2.53 8.83 -10.81
C GLY A 131 -3.02 9.76 -11.92
N PRO A 132 -4.22 9.52 -12.47
CA PRO A 132 -4.78 10.32 -13.55
C PRO A 132 -5.07 11.76 -13.13
N GLN A 133 -5.13 12.03 -11.82
CA GLN A 133 -5.35 13.36 -11.26
C GLN A 133 -4.05 14.12 -11.01
N GLY A 134 -2.88 13.51 -11.26
CA GLY A 134 -1.59 14.14 -11.09
C GLY A 134 -0.57 13.23 -10.41
N VAL A 135 0.65 13.74 -10.32
CA VAL A 135 1.82 13.05 -9.80
C VAL A 135 2.40 13.92 -8.70
N ASN A 136 2.64 13.32 -7.54
CA ASN A 136 3.19 14.00 -6.39
C ASN A 136 4.23 13.10 -5.71
N GLY A 137 5.25 13.66 -5.11
CA GLY A 137 6.29 12.86 -4.48
C GLY A 137 7.23 13.73 -3.66
N LEU A 138 7.94 13.14 -2.71
CA LEU A 138 9.02 13.80 -2.02
C LEU A 138 10.04 12.81 -1.51
N ILE A 139 11.28 13.27 -1.59
CA ILE A 139 12.45 12.52 -1.24
C ILE A 139 13.24 13.39 -0.27
N ASP A 140 13.30 12.95 0.98
CA ASP A 140 14.10 13.57 2.02
C ASP A 140 15.42 12.81 2.13
N THR A 141 16.51 13.54 1.95
CA THR A 141 17.87 13.02 2.08
C THR A 141 18.63 13.86 3.10
N CYS A 142 19.78 13.38 3.55
CA CYS A 142 20.67 14.19 4.38
C CYS A 142 21.15 15.48 3.68
N GLU A 143 21.05 15.56 2.36
CA GLU A 143 21.49 16.71 1.55
C GLU A 143 20.38 17.74 1.31
N GLY A 144 19.12 17.38 1.56
CA GLY A 144 17.99 18.26 1.35
C GLY A 144 16.72 17.52 0.93
N ARG A 145 15.67 18.30 0.74
CA ARG A 145 14.31 17.82 0.53
C ARG A 145 13.82 18.18 -0.86
N PHE A 146 13.40 17.16 -1.60
CA PHE A 146 12.99 17.29 -3.00
C PHE A 146 11.51 16.98 -3.13
N VAL A 147 10.77 17.76 -3.92
CA VAL A 147 9.33 17.63 -4.15
C VAL A 147 9.07 17.41 -5.62
N LEU A 148 8.44 16.30 -5.95
CA LEU A 148 7.84 16.01 -7.25
C LEU A 148 6.39 16.53 -7.26
N SER A 149 6.02 17.34 -8.26
CA SER A 149 4.62 17.74 -8.47
C SER A 149 4.30 17.99 -9.94
N SER A 150 3.16 17.49 -10.43
CA SER A 150 2.58 17.83 -11.73
C SER A 150 1.71 19.10 -11.70
N GLY A 151 1.68 19.83 -10.59
CA GLY A 151 0.76 20.95 -10.43
C GLY A 151 -0.71 20.51 -10.42
N PRO A 152 -1.67 21.41 -10.77
CA PRO A 152 -3.10 21.17 -10.59
C PRO A 152 -3.63 19.90 -11.25
N PRO A 153 -4.61 19.22 -10.64
CA PRO A 153 -5.36 18.16 -11.30
C PRO A 153 -5.89 18.63 -12.65
N GLY A 154 -5.64 17.85 -13.70
CA GLY A 154 -6.05 18.18 -15.07
C GLY A 154 -5.23 19.27 -15.78
N ALA A 155 -4.14 19.79 -15.17
CA ALA A 155 -3.29 20.80 -15.80
C ALA A 155 -2.48 20.27 -17.00
N ALA A 156 -2.41 18.95 -17.19
CA ALA A 156 -1.63 18.27 -18.22
C ALA A 156 -0.17 18.78 -18.28
N ARG A 157 0.44 19.00 -17.12
CA ARG A 157 1.83 19.46 -16.99
C ARG A 157 2.73 18.27 -16.72
N ASP A 158 3.93 18.31 -17.29
CA ASP A 158 5.00 17.40 -16.92
C ASP A 158 5.32 17.58 -15.42
N PRO A 159 5.41 16.49 -14.64
CA PRO A 159 5.84 16.56 -13.26
C PRO A 159 7.22 17.21 -13.12
N VAL A 160 7.40 18.04 -12.10
CA VAL A 160 8.66 18.75 -11.83
C VAL A 160 9.15 18.42 -10.44
N ILE A 161 10.45 18.17 -10.31
CA ILE A 161 11.16 18.01 -9.05
C ILE A 161 11.75 19.36 -8.62
N TYR A 162 11.41 19.83 -7.44
CA TYR A 162 11.93 21.05 -6.81
C TYR A 162 12.77 20.69 -5.59
N ASN A 163 13.90 21.37 -5.38
CA ASN A 163 14.55 21.38 -4.09
C ASN A 163 13.89 22.44 -3.19
N LEU A 164 13.19 22.01 -2.15
CA LEU A 164 12.45 22.88 -1.23
C LEU A 164 13.37 23.88 -0.51
N THR A 165 14.60 23.49 -0.16
CA THR A 165 15.54 24.39 0.53
C THR A 165 16.08 25.50 -0.37
N ALA A 166 15.85 25.40 -1.68
CA ALA A 166 16.25 26.40 -2.66
C ALA A 166 15.13 27.38 -3.03
N LEU A 167 13.91 27.24 -2.49
CA LEU A 167 12.78 28.13 -2.79
C LEU A 167 12.81 29.41 -1.93
N PRO A 168 12.53 30.59 -2.50
CA PRO A 168 12.47 31.84 -1.75
C PRO A 168 11.24 31.92 -0.83
N GLU A 169 11.40 32.60 0.31
CA GLU A 169 10.34 32.85 1.30
C GLU A 169 9.14 33.56 0.65
N GLY A 170 7.92 33.08 0.92
CA GLY A 170 6.68 33.65 0.36
C GLY A 170 6.31 33.18 -1.06
N ALA A 171 7.06 32.24 -1.65
CA ALA A 171 6.71 31.62 -2.93
C ALA A 171 5.38 30.84 -2.91
N ILE A 172 4.80 30.60 -1.72
CA ILE A 172 3.61 29.77 -1.47
C ILE A 172 2.60 30.57 -0.61
N GLN A 173 1.33 30.60 -1.02
CA GLN A 173 0.24 31.37 -0.37
C GLN A 173 -0.61 30.52 0.60
N ILE A 174 -1.10 31.13 1.70
CA ILE A 174 -1.89 30.48 2.77
C ILE A 174 -3.05 31.39 3.19
N ASP A 175 -4.25 30.83 3.40
CA ASP A 175 -5.37 31.52 4.04
C ASP A 175 -5.37 31.28 5.56
N PRO A 176 -5.60 32.31 6.40
CA PRO A 176 -5.57 32.17 7.86
C PRO A 176 -6.85 31.52 8.40
N PHE A 177 -6.71 30.59 9.34
CA PHE A 177 -7.82 29.97 10.08
C PHE A 177 -7.51 29.84 11.58
N VAL A 178 -8.57 29.81 12.41
CA VAL A 178 -8.56 29.70 13.89
C VAL A 178 -9.58 28.62 14.30
N CYS A 179 -9.15 27.64 15.11
CA CYS A 179 -10.04 26.60 15.66
C CYS A 179 -10.63 26.99 17.02
N ALA A 180 -11.80 26.42 17.33
CA ALA A 180 -12.34 26.24 18.68
C ALA A 180 -12.37 24.74 18.97
N ALA A 181 -11.97 24.34 20.19
CA ALA A 181 -12.06 22.98 20.70
C ALA A 181 -13.17 22.93 21.74
N ASP A 182 -14.11 22.00 21.60
CA ASP A 182 -15.12 21.70 22.60
C ASP A 182 -14.92 20.25 23.08
N GLN A 183 -14.77 20.07 24.40
CA GLN A 183 -14.41 18.79 25.00
C GLN A 183 -15.61 17.84 25.09
N LEU A 184 -15.46 16.62 24.55
CA LEU A 184 -16.36 15.49 24.83
C LEU A 184 -15.95 14.79 26.15
N PRO A 185 -16.89 14.12 26.85
CA PRO A 185 -16.57 13.40 28.09
C PRO A 185 -15.57 12.25 27.86
N GLN A 186 -14.41 12.31 28.51
CA GLN A 186 -13.37 11.28 28.40
C GLN A 186 -13.64 10.08 29.32
N LEU A 187 -13.49 8.86 28.79
CA LEU A 187 -13.48 7.62 29.58
C LEU A 187 -12.03 7.24 29.90
N ARG A 188 -11.52 7.62 31.08
CA ARG A 188 -10.14 7.31 31.49
C ARG A 188 -9.99 5.85 31.95
N LYS A 189 -9.00 5.16 31.39
CA LYS A 189 -8.31 4.01 32.01
C LYS A 189 -6.81 4.15 31.82
N SER A 190 -6.05 3.73 32.83
CA SER A 190 -4.60 3.84 32.93
C SER A 190 -3.97 2.45 32.86
N ALA A 191 -2.91 2.28 32.06
CA ALA A 191 -1.87 1.27 32.31
C ALA A 191 -0.64 1.45 31.40
N SER A 192 0.49 0.98 31.92
CA SER A 192 1.88 1.00 31.45
C SER A 192 2.22 -0.06 30.38
N GLY A 193 3.14 0.23 29.46
CA GLY A 193 3.81 -0.82 28.67
C GLY A 193 4.82 -0.29 27.65
N GLY A 194 5.80 -1.13 27.28
CA GLY A 194 7.02 -0.77 26.54
C GLY A 194 6.85 -0.48 25.04
N HIS A 195 7.93 0.03 24.43
CA HIS A 195 7.98 0.47 23.04
C HIS A 195 7.83 -0.68 22.04
N ALA A 196 7.09 -0.46 20.94
CA ALA A 196 7.18 -1.27 19.73
C ALA A 196 8.08 -0.58 18.70
N THR A 197 9.13 -1.27 18.28
CA THR A 197 9.91 -0.93 17.09
C THR A 197 9.21 -1.45 15.83
N ARG A 198 9.31 -0.69 14.73
CA ARG A 198 8.83 -1.02 13.38
C ARG A 198 9.01 -2.52 13.07
N GLY A 199 7.92 -3.22 12.73
CA GLY A 199 7.97 -4.63 12.32
C GLY A 199 8.03 -5.67 13.46
N THR A 200 7.82 -5.28 14.72
CA THR A 200 7.66 -6.26 15.81
C THR A 200 6.17 -6.52 16.05
N PRO A 201 5.71 -7.78 16.11
CA PRO A 201 4.31 -8.13 16.29
C PRO A 201 3.62 -7.43 17.48
N PRO A 202 2.30 -7.19 17.39
CA PRO A 202 1.44 -7.59 16.26
C PRO A 202 1.43 -6.54 15.13
N CYS A 203 1.34 -7.01 13.89
CA CYS A 203 0.99 -6.18 12.75
C CYS A 203 -0.50 -5.86 12.82
N ARG A 204 -0.86 -4.58 12.76
CA ARG A 204 -2.25 -4.15 12.92
C ARG A 204 -2.80 -3.45 11.68
N ILE A 205 -4.06 -3.69 11.38
CA ILE A 205 -4.83 -3.00 10.35
C ILE A 205 -6.12 -2.46 10.96
N ALA A 206 -6.30 -1.14 10.90
CA ALA A 206 -7.52 -0.46 11.28
C ALA A 206 -8.26 -0.01 10.02
N THR A 207 -9.46 -0.55 9.83
CA THR A 207 -10.36 -0.24 8.71
C THR A 207 -11.34 0.87 9.11
N VAL A 208 -11.31 1.97 8.39
CA VAL A 208 -12.15 3.15 8.59
C VAL A 208 -13.26 3.18 7.54
N ALA A 209 -14.48 3.42 7.98
CA ALA A 209 -15.60 3.73 7.12
C ALA A 209 -15.74 5.25 6.99
N VAL A 210 -15.56 5.76 5.79
CA VAL A 210 -15.50 7.18 5.48
C VAL A 210 -16.85 7.66 4.96
N GLU A 211 -17.42 8.62 5.68
CA GLU A 211 -18.55 9.42 5.23
C GLU A 211 -18.07 10.78 4.76
N THR A 212 -18.76 11.36 3.78
CA THR A 212 -18.51 12.75 3.37
C THR A 212 -19.80 13.57 3.35
N ASP A 213 -19.68 14.86 3.04
CA ASP A 213 -20.78 15.69 2.56
C ASP A 213 -20.65 16.02 1.06
N TYR A 214 -21.63 16.74 0.55
CA TYR A 214 -21.63 17.27 -0.80
C TYR A 214 -20.45 18.22 -1.04
N GLU A 215 -20.13 19.07 -0.07
CA GLU A 215 -19.04 20.05 -0.17
C GLU A 215 -17.67 19.39 -0.33
N TYR A 216 -17.40 18.28 0.37
CA TYR A 216 -16.18 17.50 0.16
C TYR A 216 -16.02 17.07 -1.30
N ARG A 217 -17.10 16.56 -1.93
CA ARG A 217 -17.07 16.20 -3.34
C ARG A 217 -16.86 17.43 -4.24
N GLN A 218 -17.41 18.58 -3.86
CA GLN A 218 -17.25 19.83 -4.62
C GLN A 218 -15.81 20.34 -4.66
N LEU A 219 -14.96 19.97 -3.70
CA LEU A 219 -13.51 20.27 -3.75
C LEU A 219 -12.86 19.79 -5.05
N TRP A 220 -13.39 18.71 -5.63
CA TRP A 220 -12.90 18.08 -6.86
C TRP A 220 -13.83 18.24 -8.06
N GLY A 221 -15.09 18.61 -7.82
CA GLY A 221 -16.14 18.72 -8.84
C GLY A 221 -16.54 17.39 -9.50
N ASN A 222 -15.88 16.27 -9.17
CA ASN A 222 -16.12 14.97 -9.77
C ASN A 222 -15.79 13.80 -8.81
N ASP A 223 -16.38 12.63 -9.07
CA ASP A 223 -16.29 11.45 -8.19
C ASP A 223 -14.87 10.86 -8.16
N ALA A 224 -14.18 10.87 -9.29
CA ALA A 224 -12.85 10.27 -9.42
C ALA A 224 -11.81 11.04 -8.62
N GLY A 225 -11.83 12.38 -8.69
CA GLY A 225 -10.95 13.25 -7.91
C GLY A 225 -11.18 13.13 -6.40
N ALA A 226 -12.44 13.19 -5.96
CA ALA A 226 -12.78 13.05 -4.55
C ALA A 226 -12.38 11.67 -3.99
N THR A 227 -12.61 10.61 -4.75
CA THR A 227 -12.22 9.25 -4.37
C THR A 227 -10.70 9.07 -4.33
N ALA A 228 -9.98 9.60 -5.34
CA ALA A 228 -8.52 9.57 -5.37
C ALA A 228 -7.92 10.33 -4.20
N TYR A 229 -8.50 11.48 -3.83
CA TYR A 229 -8.03 12.26 -2.70
C TYR A 229 -8.24 11.56 -1.36
N ALA A 230 -9.39 10.90 -1.15
CA ALA A 230 -9.59 10.04 0.01
C ALA A 230 -8.48 8.96 0.09
N ALA A 231 -8.13 8.34 -1.04
CA ALA A 231 -7.05 7.37 -1.12
C ALA A 231 -5.70 7.99 -0.70
N THR A 232 -5.35 9.16 -1.25
CA THR A 232 -4.10 9.85 -0.92
C THR A 232 -4.04 10.25 0.56
N LEU A 233 -5.14 10.79 1.10
CA LEU A 233 -5.23 11.20 2.50
C LEU A 233 -5.09 10.02 3.46
N PHE A 234 -5.80 8.93 3.23
CA PHE A 234 -5.71 7.75 4.10
C PHE A 234 -4.40 6.97 3.89
N GLY A 235 -3.83 6.96 2.69
CA GLY A 235 -2.47 6.45 2.47
C GLY A 235 -1.44 7.20 3.31
N ALA A 236 -1.51 8.54 3.32
CA ALA A 236 -0.65 9.38 4.14
C ALA A 236 -0.81 9.16 5.65
N ILE A 237 -2.05 9.02 6.11
CA ILE A 237 -2.34 8.68 7.51
C ILE A 237 -1.78 7.30 7.84
N SER A 238 -1.98 6.32 6.95
CA SER A 238 -1.45 4.98 7.12
C SER A 238 0.07 4.97 7.25
N GLU A 239 0.78 5.80 6.49
CA GLU A 239 2.23 5.95 6.62
C GLU A 239 2.64 6.48 8.00
N VAL A 240 1.96 7.53 8.49
CA VAL A 240 2.22 8.10 9.83
C VAL A 240 1.97 7.05 10.91
N TYR A 241 0.83 6.36 10.86
CA TYR A 241 0.46 5.38 11.87
C TYR A 241 1.29 4.10 11.78
N THR A 242 1.66 3.65 10.59
CA THR A 242 2.54 2.49 10.42
C THR A 242 3.92 2.81 10.98
N ARG A 243 4.43 4.02 10.74
CA ARG A 243 5.72 4.48 11.27
C ARG A 243 5.70 4.61 12.80
N ASP A 244 4.68 5.25 13.35
CA ASP A 244 4.68 5.67 14.76
C ASP A 244 4.05 4.65 15.70
N VAL A 245 3.07 3.86 15.23
CA VAL A 245 2.28 2.93 16.06
C VAL A 245 2.23 1.50 15.51
N ASN A 246 2.98 1.20 14.44
CA ASN A 246 2.98 -0.11 13.77
C ASN A 246 1.57 -0.60 13.38
N THR A 247 0.68 0.34 13.00
CA THR A 247 -0.70 0.05 12.59
C THR A 247 -0.99 0.73 11.26
N ARG A 248 -1.44 -0.04 10.28
CA ARG A 248 -1.95 0.49 9.02
C ARG A 248 -3.37 1.00 9.20
N VAL A 249 -3.67 2.13 8.58
CA VAL A 249 -5.04 2.65 8.49
C VAL A 249 -5.49 2.54 7.05
N GLN A 250 -6.62 1.90 6.81
CA GLN A 250 -7.17 1.72 5.46
C GLN A 250 -8.64 2.07 5.43
N VAL A 251 -9.17 2.36 4.24
CA VAL A 251 -10.59 2.65 4.05
C VAL A 251 -11.33 1.39 3.59
N GLY A 252 -12.31 0.94 4.38
CA GLY A 252 -13.19 -0.19 4.02
C GLY A 252 -14.51 0.24 3.37
N PHE A 253 -14.91 1.49 3.58
CA PHE A 253 -16.10 2.06 2.96
C PHE A 253 -15.88 3.54 2.67
N LEU A 254 -16.34 4.02 1.52
CA LEU A 254 -16.35 5.45 1.18
C LEU A 254 -17.68 5.81 0.56
N ARG A 255 -18.37 6.81 1.11
CA ARG A 255 -19.56 7.41 0.48
C ARG A 255 -19.31 8.87 0.10
N LEU A 256 -19.57 9.19 -1.16
CA LEU A 256 -19.63 10.56 -1.68
C LEU A 256 -21.08 10.99 -1.91
N TRP A 257 -21.36 12.29 -1.72
CA TRP A 257 -22.67 12.88 -2.03
C TRP A 257 -22.59 13.73 -3.29
N SER A 258 -23.36 13.34 -4.32
CA SER A 258 -23.35 14.01 -5.63
C SER A 258 -24.34 15.16 -5.75
N THR A 259 -25.29 15.26 -4.83
CA THR A 259 -26.29 16.32 -4.75
C THR A 259 -26.21 17.00 -3.39
N PRO A 260 -26.59 18.28 -3.27
CA PRO A 260 -26.65 18.98 -1.99
C PRO A 260 -27.78 18.48 -1.06
N ALA A 261 -28.47 17.40 -1.45
CA ALA A 261 -29.52 16.76 -0.66
C ALA A 261 -28.94 15.65 0.23
N ASP A 262 -27.78 15.91 0.85
CA ASP A 262 -27.24 15.06 1.90
C ASP A 262 -27.96 15.34 3.24
N PRO A 263 -27.88 14.44 4.24
CA PRO A 263 -28.60 14.59 5.50
C PRO A 263 -27.91 15.55 6.48
N TRP A 264 -26.82 16.21 6.10
CA TRP A 264 -25.90 16.87 7.04
C TRP A 264 -26.25 18.36 7.20
N THR A 265 -26.88 18.69 8.32
CA THR A 265 -27.50 20.02 8.50
C THR A 265 -26.83 20.90 9.55
N ARG A 266 -25.88 20.34 10.32
CA ARG A 266 -25.29 21.04 11.47
C ARG A 266 -24.19 21.99 11.04
N GLY A 267 -24.02 23.06 11.82
CA GLY A 267 -23.12 24.18 11.54
C GLY A 267 -21.84 24.21 12.36
N ASN A 268 -21.60 23.21 13.22
CA ASN A 268 -20.37 23.04 14.00
C ASN A 268 -20.01 21.56 14.09
N THR A 269 -18.75 21.27 14.42
CA THR A 269 -18.19 19.91 14.44
C THR A 269 -18.87 18.98 15.45
N ILE A 270 -19.19 19.45 16.67
CA ILE A 270 -19.84 18.61 17.70
C ILE A 270 -21.23 18.18 17.29
N ASP A 271 -22.09 19.15 16.96
CA ASP A 271 -23.47 18.83 16.60
C ASP A 271 -23.49 17.93 15.35
N GLN A 272 -22.57 18.18 14.41
CA GLN A 272 -22.43 17.35 13.22
C GLN A 272 -21.95 15.92 13.53
N LEU A 273 -21.04 15.74 14.49
CA LEU A 273 -20.60 14.42 14.96
C LEU A 273 -21.79 13.64 15.52
N PHE A 274 -22.63 14.27 16.35
CA PHE A 274 -23.82 13.61 16.91
C PHE A 274 -24.85 13.27 15.83
N GLU A 275 -25.11 14.16 14.87
CA GLU A 275 -26.00 13.86 13.73
C GLU A 275 -25.46 12.71 12.87
N PHE A 276 -24.15 12.71 12.60
CA PHE A 276 -23.46 11.65 11.88
C PHE A 276 -23.58 10.30 12.59
N GLN A 277 -23.29 10.27 13.89
CA GLN A 277 -23.40 9.10 14.75
C GLN A 277 -24.82 8.55 14.78
N ASP A 278 -25.82 9.39 15.07
CA ASP A 278 -27.22 8.98 15.13
C ASP A 278 -27.71 8.43 13.79
N TYR A 279 -27.36 9.11 12.69
CA TYR A 279 -27.73 8.65 11.35
C TYR A 279 -27.11 7.30 11.03
N TRP A 280 -25.81 7.10 11.31
CA TRP A 280 -25.12 5.86 11.00
C TRP A 280 -25.57 4.69 11.87
N ASN A 281 -25.79 4.92 13.16
CA ASN A 281 -26.34 3.92 14.06
C ASN A 281 -27.74 3.46 13.63
N ALA A 282 -28.52 4.33 12.98
CA ALA A 282 -29.85 3.98 12.48
C ALA A 282 -29.83 3.34 11.07
N ASN A 283 -28.90 3.74 10.19
CA ASN A 283 -29.00 3.45 8.75
C ASN A 283 -27.82 2.68 8.15
N MET A 284 -26.68 2.58 8.85
CA MET A 284 -25.41 2.06 8.32
C MET A 284 -24.86 0.90 9.17
N THR A 285 -25.74 0.12 9.81
CA THR A 285 -25.36 -0.96 10.74
C THR A 285 -24.71 -2.16 10.07
N ASN A 286 -24.78 -2.25 8.74
CA ASN A 286 -24.21 -3.33 7.93
C ASN A 286 -22.80 -3.02 7.40
N ILE A 287 -22.25 -1.85 7.73
CA ILE A 287 -20.88 -1.49 7.34
C ILE A 287 -19.93 -1.86 8.47
N GLU A 288 -19.12 -2.89 8.22
CA GLU A 288 -18.03 -3.30 9.10
C GLU A 288 -16.94 -2.22 9.12
N ARG A 289 -16.41 -1.95 10.32
CA ARG A 289 -15.42 -0.89 10.56
C ARG A 289 -14.82 -1.01 11.95
N ASN A 290 -13.63 -0.44 12.10
CA ASN A 290 -13.03 -0.12 13.39
C ASN A 290 -13.35 1.32 13.80
N ALA A 291 -13.51 2.24 12.84
CA ALA A 291 -14.02 3.60 13.09
C ALA A 291 -14.86 4.10 11.91
N ALA A 292 -15.80 5.01 12.17
CA ALA A 292 -16.50 5.82 11.19
C ALA A 292 -15.97 7.25 11.25
N HIS A 293 -15.50 7.78 10.12
CA HIS A 293 -14.93 9.13 10.06
C HIS A 293 -15.66 10.00 9.05
N PHE A 294 -16.05 11.20 9.46
CA PHE A 294 -16.71 12.18 8.60
C PHE A 294 -15.70 13.17 8.03
N LEU A 295 -15.64 13.29 6.71
CA LEU A 295 -14.83 14.27 6.00
C LEU A 295 -15.73 15.38 5.41
N SER A 296 -15.54 16.61 5.88
CA SER A 296 -16.36 17.75 5.48
C SER A 296 -15.55 18.83 4.76
N GLY A 297 -16.05 19.26 3.59
CA GLY A 297 -15.57 20.49 2.95
C GLY A 297 -16.17 21.77 3.56
N ARG A 298 -17.13 21.66 4.49
CA ARG A 298 -17.81 22.81 5.11
C ARG A 298 -16.94 23.45 6.20
N GLY A 299 -17.14 24.75 6.40
CA GLY A 299 -16.52 25.55 7.45
C GLY A 299 -17.14 25.31 8.82
N LEU A 300 -17.04 24.08 9.36
CA LEU A 300 -17.66 23.69 10.64
C LEU A 300 -16.74 23.91 11.85
N GLY A 301 -15.43 24.10 11.64
CA GLY A 301 -14.44 24.19 12.71
C GLY A 301 -13.23 23.29 12.47
N GLY A 302 -12.63 22.82 13.57
CA GLY A 302 -11.52 21.88 13.54
C GLY A 302 -11.96 20.45 13.23
N GLY A 303 -11.53 19.52 14.05
CA GLY A 303 -12.11 18.19 14.14
C GLY A 303 -12.72 17.95 15.52
N VAL A 304 -13.40 16.81 15.64
CA VAL A 304 -13.82 16.25 16.93
C VAL A 304 -13.94 14.74 16.81
N ALA A 305 -13.48 14.02 17.83
CA ALA A 305 -13.62 12.58 17.92
C ALA A 305 -13.82 12.13 19.37
N TYR A 306 -14.39 10.95 19.52
CA TYR A 306 -14.47 10.27 20.81
C TYR A 306 -13.11 9.68 21.22
N LEU A 307 -12.83 9.72 22.52
CA LEU A 307 -11.59 9.25 23.14
C LEU A 307 -11.86 8.35 24.37
N PRO A 308 -11.38 7.10 24.38
CA PRO A 308 -11.02 6.29 23.20
C PRO A 308 -12.28 5.88 22.42
N GLY A 309 -12.13 5.66 21.11
CA GLY A 309 -13.28 5.40 20.23
C GLY A 309 -13.21 4.11 19.42
N LEU A 310 -12.01 3.64 19.06
CA LEU A 310 -11.83 2.55 18.08
C LEU A 310 -12.58 1.27 18.49
N CYS A 311 -13.33 0.71 17.55
CA CYS A 311 -14.11 -0.51 17.70
C CYS A 311 -15.17 -0.47 18.79
N TRP A 312 -15.46 0.69 19.38
CA TRP A 312 -16.41 0.79 20.46
C TRP A 312 -17.75 1.29 19.91
N PRO A 313 -18.81 0.45 19.90
CA PRO A 313 -20.09 0.86 19.32
C PRO A 313 -20.59 2.15 19.97
N ASN A 314 -20.97 3.11 19.14
CA ASN A 314 -21.38 4.48 19.49
C ASN A 314 -20.24 5.42 19.90
N TYR A 315 -18.99 4.97 20.03
CA TYR A 315 -17.85 5.85 20.30
C TYR A 315 -16.80 5.74 19.21
N ASP A 316 -17.01 4.90 18.20
CA ASP A 316 -16.15 4.68 17.04
C ASP A 316 -16.25 5.80 16.00
N TYR A 317 -16.58 7.03 16.41
CA TYR A 317 -16.86 8.14 15.51
C TYR A 317 -15.83 9.28 15.65
N GLY A 318 -15.47 9.83 14.50
CA GLY A 318 -14.66 11.04 14.36
C GLY A 318 -15.18 11.92 13.21
N LEU A 319 -14.86 13.21 13.26
CA LEU A 319 -15.23 14.17 12.25
C LEU A 319 -14.12 15.18 12.04
N SER A 320 -13.78 15.44 10.78
CA SER A 320 -12.84 16.47 10.38
C SER A 320 -13.47 17.39 9.35
N ALA A 321 -13.37 18.69 9.60
CA ALA A 321 -13.97 19.71 8.76
C ALA A 321 -12.94 20.70 8.21
N ASN A 322 -13.44 21.68 7.47
CA ASN A 322 -12.63 22.68 6.79
C ASN A 322 -11.60 22.07 5.83
N LEU A 323 -11.92 20.90 5.27
CA LEU A 323 -11.01 20.21 4.36
C LEU A 323 -10.88 21.02 3.06
N ALA A 324 -9.63 21.24 2.65
CA ALA A 324 -9.29 21.97 1.44
C ALA A 324 -9.15 21.05 0.21
N GLY A 325 -9.18 19.74 0.41
CA GLY A 325 -8.92 18.76 -0.64
C GLY A 325 -7.42 18.68 -0.95
N PHE A 326 -6.58 19.04 0.01
CA PHE A 326 -5.15 19.14 -0.21
C PHE A 326 -4.34 19.06 1.08
N PHE A 327 -3.20 18.40 0.98
CA PHE A 327 -2.07 18.56 1.89
C PHE A 327 -0.80 18.23 1.09
N PRO A 328 0.38 18.73 1.52
CA PRO A 328 1.64 18.34 0.91
C PRO A 328 1.80 16.84 1.03
N TYR A 329 1.88 16.18 -0.12
CA TYR A 329 2.09 14.75 -0.16
C TYR A 329 3.34 14.42 -1.00
N PRO A 330 4.26 13.59 -0.47
CA PRO A 330 4.24 12.96 0.84
C PRO A 330 4.33 13.93 2.00
N VAL A 331 3.89 13.39 3.13
CA VAL A 331 3.70 14.06 4.40
C VAL A 331 4.92 14.90 4.76
N GLN A 332 4.74 16.22 4.84
CA GLN A 332 5.82 17.12 5.26
C GLN A 332 5.63 17.54 6.71
N ASN A 333 6.72 17.59 7.48
CA ASN A 333 6.68 18.30 8.76
C ASN A 333 6.62 19.82 8.54
N ASN A 334 5.95 20.53 9.45
CA ASN A 334 5.98 21.99 9.56
C ASN A 334 5.52 22.73 8.30
N HIS A 335 4.58 22.14 7.55
CA HIS A 335 4.04 22.76 6.35
C HIS A 335 2.66 23.38 6.61
N SER A 336 2.49 24.61 6.17
CA SER A 336 1.28 25.42 6.40
C SER A 336 0.00 24.79 5.82
N GLN A 337 0.13 23.98 4.79
CA GLN A 337 -0.98 23.30 4.11
C GLN A 337 -1.30 21.90 4.66
N ASN A 338 -0.70 21.49 5.79
CA ASN A 338 -0.94 20.16 6.37
C ASN A 338 -2.32 19.99 7.03
N TRP A 339 -3.23 20.98 6.95
CA TRP A 339 -4.47 20.97 7.72
C TRP A 339 -5.25 19.67 7.57
N ASP A 340 -5.61 19.28 6.35
CA ASP A 340 -6.44 18.10 6.09
C ASP A 340 -5.83 16.82 6.67
N LEU A 341 -4.51 16.61 6.45
CA LEU A 341 -3.80 15.47 7.03
C LEU A 341 -3.75 15.53 8.55
N MET A 342 -3.37 16.68 9.10
CA MET A 342 -3.20 16.85 10.54
C MET A 342 -4.53 16.64 11.26
N VAL A 343 -5.61 17.30 10.84
CA VAL A 343 -6.89 17.23 11.53
C VAL A 343 -7.46 15.81 11.48
N VAL A 344 -7.36 15.11 10.35
CA VAL A 344 -7.87 13.73 10.26
C VAL A 344 -6.99 12.77 11.08
N ALA A 345 -5.67 12.91 11.00
CA ALA A 345 -4.76 12.11 11.81
C ALA A 345 -4.91 12.38 13.32
N HIS A 346 -5.22 13.62 13.71
CA HIS A 346 -5.47 14.04 15.09
C HIS A 346 -6.73 13.38 15.67
N GLU A 347 -7.84 13.50 14.94
CA GLU A 347 -9.12 12.95 15.36
C GLU A 347 -9.10 11.41 15.38
N LEU A 348 -8.44 10.78 14.41
CA LEU A 348 -8.18 9.34 14.49
C LEU A 348 -7.31 9.01 15.71
N GLY A 349 -6.38 9.89 16.09
CA GLY A 349 -5.52 9.69 17.26
C GLY A 349 -6.35 9.54 18.53
N HIS A 350 -7.38 10.37 18.68
CA HIS A 350 -8.36 10.24 19.75
C HIS A 350 -9.11 8.91 19.71
N ASN A 351 -9.60 8.47 18.55
CA ASN A 351 -10.23 7.16 18.45
C ASN A 351 -9.26 6.04 18.87
N PHE A 352 -7.98 6.16 18.52
CA PHE A 352 -6.90 5.25 18.90
C PHE A 352 -6.45 5.36 20.36
N GLY A 353 -7.02 6.27 21.17
CA GLY A 353 -6.71 6.37 22.60
C GLY A 353 -5.74 7.49 22.99
N ALA A 354 -5.34 8.35 22.05
CA ALA A 354 -4.45 9.46 22.33
C ALA A 354 -5.18 10.63 23.02
N PRO A 355 -4.72 11.11 24.19
CA PRO A 355 -5.10 12.43 24.69
C PRO A 355 -4.34 13.54 23.95
N HIS A 356 -4.77 14.78 24.13
CA HIS A 356 -3.97 15.93 23.72
C HIS A 356 -2.65 15.99 24.49
N THR A 357 -1.59 16.50 23.89
CA THR A 357 -0.25 16.63 24.51
C THR A 357 -0.24 17.49 25.77
N HIS A 358 -1.09 18.51 25.83
CA HIS A 358 -1.26 19.41 26.99
C HIS A 358 -2.13 18.82 28.10
N GLU A 359 -2.87 17.74 27.84
CA GLU A 359 -3.69 17.02 28.82
C GLU A 359 -2.94 15.87 29.50
N MET A 360 -1.73 15.55 29.02
CA MET A 360 -0.85 14.54 29.63
C MET A 360 -0.29 15.05 30.97
N THR A 361 0.10 14.14 31.86
CA THR A 361 0.67 14.49 33.18
C THR A 361 2.06 13.89 33.36
N PRO A 362 3.14 14.70 33.41
CA PRO A 362 3.17 16.15 33.11
C PRO A 362 2.88 16.42 31.62
N PRO A 363 2.49 17.64 31.22
CA PRO A 363 2.17 17.94 29.83
C PRO A 363 3.42 17.80 28.94
N VAL A 364 3.23 17.36 27.69
CA VAL A 364 4.31 17.30 26.69
C VAL A 364 4.61 18.69 26.13
N ASP A 365 3.55 19.48 25.91
CA ASP A 365 3.62 20.90 25.61
C ASP A 365 2.42 21.62 26.22
N CYS A 366 2.46 22.95 26.24
CA CYS A 366 1.35 23.78 26.69
C CYS A 366 0.82 24.70 25.60
N CYS A 367 0.99 24.35 24.33
CA CYS A 367 0.45 25.12 23.20
C CYS A 367 -1.09 25.20 23.25
N GLY A 368 -1.74 24.22 23.87
CA GLY A 368 -3.18 24.17 24.11
C GLY A 368 -3.61 24.58 25.51
N GLY A 369 -2.73 25.09 26.38
CA GLY A 369 -3.04 25.26 27.80
C GLY A 369 -4.22 26.21 28.12
N ALA A 370 -4.60 27.09 27.18
CA ALA A 370 -5.80 27.92 27.30
C ALA A 370 -7.12 27.10 27.20
N TYR A 371 -7.06 25.88 26.68
CA TYR A 371 -8.18 24.97 26.45
C TYR A 371 -8.27 23.86 27.51
N GLY A 372 -7.44 23.92 28.54
CA GLY A 372 -7.41 22.96 29.65
C GLY A 372 -6.08 22.21 29.74
N GLY A 373 -6.11 21.06 30.42
CA GLY A 373 -4.93 20.24 30.65
C GLY A 373 -4.09 20.66 31.87
N ASP A 374 -2.89 20.10 31.97
CA ASP A 374 -1.98 20.22 33.12
C ASP A 374 -1.02 21.42 32.97
N CYS A 375 -1.51 22.49 32.34
CA CYS A 375 -0.77 23.68 31.91
C CYS A 375 -1.16 24.96 32.66
N ASP A 376 -1.77 24.83 33.84
CA ASP A 376 -2.23 25.95 34.68
C ASP A 376 -3.11 27.00 33.95
N GLY A 377 -3.79 26.59 32.88
CA GLY A 377 -4.62 27.48 32.06
C GLY A 377 -3.85 28.43 31.14
N GLN A 378 -2.53 28.26 30.98
CA GLN A 378 -1.69 29.16 30.19
C GLN A 378 -1.24 28.52 28.88
N GLN A 379 -1.46 29.23 27.77
CA GLN A 379 -0.86 28.87 26.49
C GLN A 379 0.64 29.23 26.48
N ASP A 380 1.49 28.23 26.23
CA ASP A 380 2.93 28.38 26.02
C ASP A 380 3.34 27.85 24.63
N CYS A 381 3.84 28.77 23.80
CA CYS A 381 4.32 28.49 22.45
C CYS A 381 5.84 28.29 22.37
N SER A 382 6.53 28.15 23.51
CA SER A 382 7.99 27.99 23.59
C SER A 382 8.52 26.76 22.85
N VAL A 383 7.68 25.73 22.70
CA VAL A 383 8.04 24.48 22.00
C VAL A 383 7.96 24.59 20.47
N THR A 384 7.36 25.67 19.93
CA THR A 384 7.25 25.85 18.49
C THR A 384 8.64 25.95 17.84
N PRO A 385 8.85 25.37 16.64
CA PRO A 385 7.87 24.72 15.77
C PRO A 385 7.73 23.19 16.00
N ASN A 386 8.09 22.66 17.17
CA ASN A 386 8.18 21.22 17.42
C ASN A 386 6.89 20.58 17.97
N GLY A 387 5.73 21.19 17.73
CA GLY A 387 4.46 20.52 18.03
C GLY A 387 4.29 19.25 17.21
N THR A 388 3.47 18.31 17.69
CA THR A 388 3.18 17.02 17.03
C THR A 388 1.68 16.91 16.73
N ILE A 389 1.23 15.84 16.06
CA ILE A 389 -0.15 15.71 15.59
C ILE A 389 -1.17 15.94 16.71
N MET A 390 -0.96 15.42 17.93
CA MET A 390 -1.88 15.61 19.06
C MET A 390 -1.70 16.94 19.83
N SER A 391 -0.95 17.88 19.26
CA SER A 391 -0.66 19.18 19.86
C SER A 391 -1.50 20.31 19.25
N TYR A 392 -1.75 21.32 20.07
CA TYR A 392 -2.41 22.56 19.66
C TYR A 392 -1.41 23.66 19.25
N CYS A 393 -0.14 23.32 18.97
CA CYS A 393 0.84 24.32 18.53
C CYS A 393 0.48 25.00 17.19
N HIS A 394 -0.46 24.45 16.43
CA HIS A 394 -1.05 25.16 15.28
C HIS A 394 -1.85 26.41 15.68
N LEU A 395 -2.20 26.59 16.95
CA LEU A 395 -2.85 27.79 17.49
C LEU A 395 -1.85 28.90 17.87
N CYS A 396 -0.55 28.58 17.90
CA CYS A 396 0.51 29.54 18.12
C CYS A 396 0.82 30.34 16.84
N PRO A 397 1.49 31.52 16.96
CA PRO A 397 2.01 32.23 15.79
C PRO A 397 2.86 31.29 14.91
N GLY A 398 2.56 31.25 13.60
CA GLY A 398 3.12 30.26 12.66
C GLY A 398 2.09 29.24 12.16
N GLY A 399 1.00 29.02 12.90
CA GLY A 399 -0.07 28.14 12.42
C GLY A 399 0.42 26.71 12.22
N MET A 400 -0.01 26.08 11.13
CA MET A 400 0.38 24.71 10.76
C MET A 400 1.90 24.51 10.56
N THR A 401 2.69 25.58 10.40
CA THR A 401 4.15 25.44 10.37
C THR A 401 4.75 25.05 11.73
N ASN A 402 3.95 25.02 12.79
CA ASN A 402 4.38 24.64 14.12
C ASN A 402 4.16 23.16 14.45
N VAL A 403 3.65 22.37 13.49
CA VAL A 403 3.27 20.98 13.70
C VAL A 403 4.04 20.05 12.77
N ARG A 404 4.72 19.08 13.37
CA ARG A 404 5.32 17.92 12.73
C ARG A 404 4.26 16.83 12.59
N MET A 405 4.22 16.19 11.42
CA MET A 405 3.29 15.11 11.08
C MET A 405 3.80 13.78 11.65
N GLU A 406 3.94 13.76 12.97
CA GLU A 406 4.30 12.61 13.78
C GLU A 406 3.49 12.61 15.06
N LEU A 407 3.24 11.42 15.59
CA LEU A 407 2.67 11.23 16.92
C LEU A 407 3.82 11.28 17.94
N HIS A 408 3.66 12.08 18.99
CA HIS A 408 4.69 12.16 20.03
C HIS A 408 4.87 10.80 20.72
N VAL A 409 6.11 10.41 21.01
CA VAL A 409 6.43 9.11 21.63
C VAL A 409 5.66 8.85 22.93
N ARG A 410 5.39 9.90 23.73
CA ARG A 410 4.55 9.79 24.94
C ARG A 410 3.09 9.50 24.58
N THR A 411 2.53 10.19 23.59
CA THR A 411 1.15 9.96 23.11
C THR A 411 0.96 8.51 22.66
N VAL A 412 1.96 7.98 21.95
CA VAL A 412 2.00 6.58 21.51
C VAL A 412 2.05 5.63 22.71
N ASN A 413 3.04 5.78 23.58
CA ASN A 413 3.33 4.81 24.64
C ASN A 413 2.40 4.90 25.86
N GLU A 414 1.78 6.06 26.11
CA GLU A 414 0.92 6.29 27.29
C GLU A 414 -0.57 6.35 26.92
N GLY A 415 -0.91 6.46 25.63
CA GLY A 415 -2.29 6.53 25.14
C GLY A 415 -2.61 5.40 24.15
N ILE A 416 -2.00 5.44 22.96
CA ILE A 416 -2.40 4.59 21.84
C ILE A 416 -2.08 3.10 22.09
N LEU A 417 -0.81 2.76 22.33
CA LEU A 417 -0.41 1.36 22.50
C LEU A 417 -1.12 0.70 23.69
N PRO A 418 -1.22 1.31 24.88
CA PRO A 418 -1.99 0.73 25.98
C PRO A 418 -3.45 0.44 25.63
N TYR A 419 -4.06 1.26 24.79
CA TYR A 419 -5.43 1.04 24.34
C TYR A 419 -5.53 -0.09 23.32
N LEU A 420 -4.62 -0.15 22.33
CA LEU A 420 -4.57 -1.21 21.32
C LEU A 420 -4.16 -2.57 21.90
N ASP A 421 -3.36 -2.57 22.97
CA ASP A 421 -2.90 -3.78 23.68
C ASP A 421 -3.89 -4.24 24.77
N ASP A 422 -4.93 -3.45 25.10
CA ASP A 422 -5.92 -3.85 26.11
C ASP A 422 -6.67 -5.10 25.63
N PRO A 423 -6.73 -6.19 26.43
CA PRO A 423 -7.37 -7.43 26.01
C PRO A 423 -8.84 -7.29 25.61
N ASN A 424 -9.58 -6.31 26.14
CA ASN A 424 -10.97 -6.06 25.75
C ASN A 424 -11.05 -5.31 24.42
N THR A 425 -10.07 -4.45 24.13
CA THR A 425 -9.92 -3.83 22.81
C THR A 425 -9.55 -4.91 21.80
N VAL A 426 -8.49 -5.70 22.04
CA VAL A 426 -8.07 -6.78 21.12
C VAL A 426 -9.20 -7.78 20.84
N ALA A 427 -9.93 -8.22 21.86
CA ALA A 427 -11.04 -9.16 21.67
C ALA A 427 -12.24 -8.58 20.89
N ARG A 428 -12.35 -7.25 20.80
CA ARG A 428 -13.43 -6.54 20.11
C ARG A 428 -13.01 -6.02 18.73
N CYS A 429 -11.75 -5.63 18.64
CA CYS A 429 -11.13 -4.89 17.57
C CYS A 429 -10.23 -5.90 16.88
N ASP A 430 -10.77 -6.58 15.87
CA ASP A 430 -10.06 -7.54 15.03
C ASP A 430 -9.03 -6.79 14.16
N LEU A 431 -7.99 -6.27 14.82
CA LEU A 431 -6.95 -5.43 14.23
C LEU A 431 -5.75 -6.26 13.80
N GLU A 432 -5.54 -7.43 14.39
CA GLU A 432 -4.33 -8.22 14.17
C GLU A 432 -4.47 -9.05 12.89
N LEU A 433 -3.67 -8.71 11.87
CA LEU A 433 -3.52 -9.55 10.69
C LEU A 433 -2.28 -10.43 10.87
N PRO A 434 -2.43 -11.78 10.94
CA PRO A 434 -1.27 -12.65 11.01
C PRO A 434 -0.42 -12.54 9.73
N PRO A 435 0.92 -12.66 9.82
CA PRO A 435 1.75 -12.77 8.63
C PRO A 435 1.38 -14.04 7.84
N PRO A 436 1.73 -14.12 6.54
CA PRO A 436 1.38 -15.25 5.72
C PRO A 436 2.03 -16.53 6.23
N ALA A 437 1.28 -17.62 6.24
CA ALA A 437 1.74 -18.94 6.63
C ALA A 437 1.39 -19.97 5.56
N ILE A 438 2.39 -20.70 5.07
CA ILE A 438 2.16 -21.82 4.16
C ILE A 438 1.53 -22.97 4.95
N THR A 439 0.35 -23.40 4.52
CA THR A 439 -0.35 -24.57 5.09
C THR A 439 -0.02 -25.82 4.30
N ASP A 440 0.07 -25.70 2.97
CA ASP A 440 0.32 -26.79 2.04
C ASP A 440 1.36 -26.34 0.99
N PRO A 441 2.62 -26.79 1.08
CA PRO A 441 3.62 -26.47 0.07
C PRO A 441 3.32 -27.16 -1.26
N PRO A 442 3.86 -26.67 -2.39
CA PRO A 442 3.69 -27.34 -3.68
C PRO A 442 4.34 -28.72 -3.71
N ASP A 443 3.68 -29.65 -4.40
CA ASP A 443 4.19 -31.00 -4.65
C ASP A 443 5.10 -31.04 -5.87
N ASN A 444 6.06 -31.97 -5.87
CA ASN A 444 6.86 -32.28 -7.04
C ASN A 444 5.98 -32.81 -8.19
N ALA A 445 6.37 -32.53 -9.43
CA ALA A 445 5.69 -33.01 -10.62
C ALA A 445 6.69 -33.64 -11.60
N ALA A 446 6.26 -34.70 -12.28
CA ALA A 446 6.97 -35.31 -13.39
C ALA A 446 6.02 -35.44 -14.58
N VAL A 447 6.39 -34.92 -15.75
CA VAL A 447 5.55 -34.91 -16.95
C VAL A 447 6.38 -35.16 -18.20
N CYS A 448 5.78 -35.76 -19.23
CA CYS A 448 6.38 -35.81 -20.56
C CYS A 448 6.54 -34.42 -21.17
N VAL A 449 7.52 -34.25 -22.06
CA VAL A 449 7.57 -33.09 -22.97
C VAL A 449 6.22 -32.94 -23.70
N GLY A 450 5.70 -31.71 -23.69
CA GLY A 450 4.39 -31.35 -24.24
C GLY A 450 3.21 -31.61 -23.30
N GLY A 451 3.42 -32.33 -22.19
CA GLY A 451 2.41 -32.57 -21.17
C GLY A 451 2.17 -31.37 -20.25
N PRO A 452 0.98 -31.24 -19.64
CA PRO A 452 0.69 -30.15 -18.72
C PRO A 452 1.26 -30.43 -17.32
N ALA A 453 1.84 -29.42 -16.67
CA ALA A 453 2.23 -29.44 -15.26
C ALA A 453 1.52 -28.32 -14.47
N SER A 454 1.36 -28.52 -13.16
CA SER A 454 0.79 -27.49 -12.28
C SER A 454 1.35 -27.58 -10.87
N PHE A 455 1.63 -26.43 -10.27
CA PHE A 455 2.01 -26.28 -8.87
C PHE A 455 0.94 -25.47 -8.15
N THR A 456 0.53 -25.91 -6.95
CA THR A 456 -0.46 -25.21 -6.12
C THR A 456 0.08 -25.06 -4.72
N VAL A 457 -0.19 -23.93 -4.08
CA VAL A 457 0.17 -23.67 -2.68
C VAL A 457 -1.10 -23.37 -1.87
N GLY A 458 -1.19 -23.95 -0.67
CA GLY A 458 -2.13 -23.55 0.36
C GLY A 458 -1.46 -22.57 1.33
N ALA A 459 -2.12 -21.46 1.62
CA ALA A 459 -1.61 -20.48 2.56
C ALA A 459 -2.74 -19.72 3.27
N ASP A 460 -2.49 -19.32 4.52
CA ASP A 460 -3.33 -18.47 5.36
C ASP A 460 -2.63 -17.13 5.63
N GLY A 461 -3.38 -16.14 6.14
CA GLY A 461 -2.87 -14.80 6.44
C GLY A 461 -3.73 -13.65 5.92
N GLY A 462 -5.04 -13.84 5.73
CA GLY A 462 -5.93 -12.82 5.17
C GLY A 462 -5.79 -12.68 3.66
N THR A 463 -5.69 -11.45 3.15
CA THR A 463 -5.54 -11.23 1.70
C THR A 463 -4.10 -11.47 1.29
N LEU A 464 -3.89 -12.47 0.43
CA LEU A 464 -2.56 -12.92 0.03
C LEU A 464 -2.25 -12.51 -1.41
N SER A 465 -1.00 -12.15 -1.64
CA SER A 465 -0.37 -12.01 -2.95
C SER A 465 0.62 -13.16 -3.16
N TYR A 466 0.78 -13.59 -4.40
CA TYR A 466 1.67 -14.69 -4.77
C TYR A 466 2.64 -14.22 -5.85
N GLN A 467 3.85 -14.77 -5.84
CA GLN A 467 4.80 -14.66 -6.94
C GLN A 467 5.56 -15.98 -7.06
N TRP A 468 5.27 -16.74 -8.11
CA TRP A 468 5.99 -17.98 -8.40
C TRP A 468 7.38 -17.69 -8.96
N ARG A 469 8.32 -18.57 -8.63
CA ARG A 469 9.71 -18.50 -9.06
C ARG A 469 10.15 -19.82 -9.64
N HIS A 470 10.97 -19.76 -10.69
CA HIS A 470 11.67 -20.89 -11.29
C HIS A 470 13.17 -20.70 -11.07
N ASP A 471 13.81 -21.66 -10.41
CA ASP A 471 15.22 -21.62 -10.00
C ASP A 471 15.61 -20.32 -9.28
N GLY A 472 14.68 -19.80 -8.46
CA GLY A 472 14.84 -18.58 -7.66
C GLY A 472 14.57 -17.27 -8.40
N LEU A 473 14.18 -17.31 -9.69
CA LEU A 473 13.82 -16.15 -10.50
C LEU A 473 12.30 -16.02 -10.65
N ASP A 474 11.77 -14.81 -10.48
CA ASP A 474 10.34 -14.54 -10.62
C ASP A 474 9.83 -14.86 -12.03
N ILE A 475 8.72 -15.60 -12.10
CA ILE A 475 8.00 -15.90 -13.33
C ILE A 475 6.99 -14.76 -13.56
N PRO A 476 7.16 -13.92 -14.58
CA PRO A 476 6.30 -12.75 -14.76
C PRO A 476 4.82 -13.12 -14.93
N GLY A 477 3.96 -12.49 -14.14
CA GLY A 477 2.50 -12.70 -14.18
C GLY A 477 2.00 -13.95 -13.48
N ALA A 478 2.87 -14.77 -12.89
CA ALA A 478 2.49 -15.93 -12.10
C ALA A 478 2.12 -15.52 -10.66
N THR A 479 0.96 -14.90 -10.50
CA THR A 479 0.52 -14.25 -9.24
C THR A 479 -0.68 -14.91 -8.56
N GLY A 480 -1.06 -16.10 -9.01
CA GLY A 480 -2.13 -16.90 -8.40
C GLY A 480 -1.61 -17.95 -7.41
N PRO A 481 -2.52 -18.56 -6.61
CA PRO A 481 -2.18 -19.68 -5.73
C PRO A 481 -1.80 -20.95 -6.50
N THR A 482 -2.09 -20.99 -7.81
CA THR A 482 -1.71 -22.07 -8.72
C THR A 482 -0.95 -21.49 -9.91
N TYR A 483 0.18 -22.11 -10.26
CA TYR A 483 0.90 -21.89 -11.51
C TYR A 483 0.73 -23.11 -12.42
N SER A 484 0.50 -22.89 -13.71
CA SER A 484 0.27 -23.96 -14.68
C SER A 484 1.13 -23.77 -15.91
N ILE A 485 1.72 -24.87 -16.36
CA ILE A 485 2.51 -24.99 -17.58
C ILE A 485 1.69 -25.88 -18.52
N PRO A 486 1.02 -25.33 -19.54
CA PRO A 486 0.12 -26.11 -20.39
C PRO A 486 0.80 -27.21 -21.22
N ALA A 487 2.06 -26.98 -21.59
CA ALA A 487 2.88 -27.90 -22.37
C ALA A 487 4.36 -27.72 -21.98
N ALA A 488 4.88 -28.61 -21.15
CA ALA A 488 6.21 -28.53 -20.59
C ALA A 488 7.30 -28.81 -21.65
N VAL A 489 8.39 -28.05 -21.60
CA VAL A 489 9.60 -28.29 -22.40
C VAL A 489 10.80 -28.56 -21.48
N PRO A 490 11.92 -29.12 -21.97
CA PRO A 490 13.08 -29.41 -21.12
C PRO A 490 13.60 -28.22 -20.30
N ASP A 491 13.47 -27.00 -20.84
CA ASP A 491 13.88 -25.76 -20.15
C ASP A 491 12.97 -25.39 -18.97
N ASP A 492 11.77 -25.96 -18.87
CA ASP A 492 10.88 -25.79 -17.71
C ASP A 492 11.32 -26.69 -16.53
N ALA A 493 12.15 -27.70 -16.75
CA ALA A 493 12.64 -28.54 -15.66
C ALA A 493 13.41 -27.69 -14.63
N GLY A 494 13.23 -27.97 -13.34
CA GLY A 494 13.89 -27.20 -12.29
C GLY A 494 13.08 -27.07 -11.01
N SER A 495 13.51 -26.16 -10.15
CA SER A 495 12.89 -25.90 -8.85
C SER A 495 11.85 -24.79 -8.96
N TYR A 496 10.65 -25.04 -8.45
CA TYR A 496 9.56 -24.08 -8.34
C TYR A 496 9.24 -23.78 -6.88
N ASP A 497 9.26 -22.52 -6.49
CA ASP A 497 8.78 -22.07 -5.19
C ASP A 497 7.90 -20.84 -5.37
N VAL A 498 7.19 -20.45 -4.31
CA VAL A 498 6.32 -19.28 -4.33
C VAL A 498 6.57 -18.42 -3.11
N VAL A 499 6.71 -17.12 -3.36
CA VAL A 499 6.67 -16.09 -2.32
C VAL A 499 5.21 -15.74 -2.10
N VAL A 500 4.74 -15.96 -0.87
CA VAL A 500 3.39 -15.57 -0.44
C VAL A 500 3.52 -14.39 0.50
N SER A 501 2.88 -13.28 0.17
CA SER A 501 2.95 -12.03 0.93
C SER A 501 1.58 -11.50 1.29
N ASN A 502 1.52 -10.75 2.39
CA ASN A 502 0.44 -9.83 2.73
C ASN A 502 1.07 -8.54 3.25
N GLU A 503 0.25 -7.61 3.73
CA GLU A 503 0.74 -6.34 4.26
C GLU A 503 1.63 -6.53 5.50
N CYS A 504 1.49 -7.64 6.23
CA CYS A 504 2.20 -7.95 7.47
C CYS A 504 3.50 -8.76 7.30
N GLY A 505 3.82 -9.20 6.09
CA GLY A 505 5.09 -9.85 5.79
C GLY A 505 5.02 -10.77 4.58
N SER A 506 6.08 -11.55 4.41
CA SER A 506 6.14 -12.58 3.38
C SER A 506 6.75 -13.86 3.92
N THR A 507 6.38 -14.96 3.29
CA THR A 507 6.95 -16.29 3.52
C THR A 507 7.21 -16.96 2.17
N VAL A 508 8.18 -17.86 2.13
CA VAL A 508 8.53 -18.60 0.91
C VAL A 508 8.21 -20.07 1.15
N SER A 509 7.58 -20.73 0.17
CA SER A 509 7.32 -22.16 0.25
C SER A 509 8.62 -22.97 0.23
N SER A 510 8.56 -24.23 0.67
CA SER A 510 9.57 -25.20 0.24
C SER A 510 9.47 -25.38 -1.28
N PRO A 511 10.60 -25.60 -1.98
CA PRO A 511 10.59 -25.80 -3.41
C PRO A 511 10.00 -27.17 -3.80
N ALA A 512 9.24 -27.17 -4.90
CA ALA A 512 8.82 -28.35 -5.65
C ALA A 512 9.70 -28.51 -6.89
N THR A 513 10.03 -29.74 -7.29
CA THR A 513 10.80 -30.02 -8.50
C THR A 513 9.88 -30.38 -9.66
N LEU A 514 10.08 -29.77 -10.82
CA LEU A 514 9.55 -30.25 -12.10
C LEU A 514 10.60 -31.12 -12.80
N THR A 515 10.22 -32.34 -13.11
CA THR A 515 10.97 -33.22 -14.01
C THR A 515 10.22 -33.30 -15.35
N VAL A 516 10.90 -32.91 -16.44
CA VAL A 516 10.35 -33.01 -17.80
C VAL A 516 11.05 -34.15 -18.52
N CYS A 517 10.29 -35.19 -18.87
CA CYS A 517 10.81 -36.44 -19.39
C CYS A 517 10.70 -36.42 -20.91
N THR A 518 11.80 -36.72 -21.62
CA THR A 518 11.75 -36.89 -23.07
C THR A 518 11.40 -38.35 -23.37
N PRO A 519 10.50 -38.62 -24.33
CA PRO A 519 10.16 -39.99 -24.76
C PRO A 519 11.29 -40.66 -25.57
N ASP A 520 12.54 -40.35 -25.26
CA ASP A 520 13.71 -40.92 -25.98
C ASP A 520 14.10 -42.29 -25.42
N ASN A 521 13.36 -42.85 -24.46
CA ASN A 521 13.55 -44.22 -24.02
C ASN A 521 12.92 -45.17 -25.05
N PRO A 522 13.70 -45.97 -25.81
CA PRO A 522 13.14 -46.89 -26.80
C PRO A 522 12.23 -47.98 -26.20
N ALA A 523 12.24 -48.16 -24.88
CA ALA A 523 11.34 -49.09 -24.20
C ALA A 523 9.96 -48.49 -23.87
N ASP A 524 9.77 -47.18 -24.04
CA ASP A 524 8.48 -46.48 -23.90
C ASP A 524 7.76 -46.50 -25.26
N LEU A 525 6.89 -47.50 -25.43
CA LEU A 525 6.27 -47.82 -26.71
C LEU A 525 5.01 -47.01 -26.98
N ASP A 526 4.36 -46.50 -25.94
CA ASP A 526 3.14 -45.68 -26.06
C ASP A 526 3.37 -44.18 -25.85
N GLY A 527 4.60 -43.78 -25.50
CA GLY A 527 5.05 -42.40 -25.38
C GLY A 527 4.52 -41.71 -24.12
N ASP A 528 4.19 -42.48 -23.07
CA ASP A 528 3.70 -41.95 -21.79
C ASP A 528 4.82 -41.64 -20.77
N CYS A 529 6.09 -41.80 -21.19
CA CYS A 529 7.31 -41.61 -20.42
C CYS A 529 7.47 -42.55 -19.22
N THR A 530 6.73 -43.64 -19.19
CA THR A 530 6.92 -44.75 -18.25
C THR A 530 7.09 -46.04 -19.02
N VAL A 531 8.04 -46.88 -18.58
CA VAL A 531 8.17 -48.23 -19.13
C VAL A 531 7.48 -49.19 -18.16
N GLY A 532 6.30 -49.65 -18.54
CA GLY A 532 5.41 -50.37 -17.65
C GLY A 532 4.62 -51.50 -18.31
N LEU A 533 3.48 -51.81 -17.70
CA LEU A 533 2.60 -52.88 -18.16
C LEU A 533 1.98 -52.58 -19.53
N ALA A 534 1.80 -51.31 -19.88
CA ALA A 534 1.25 -50.92 -21.17
C ALA A 534 2.24 -51.24 -22.30
N ASP A 535 3.51 -50.88 -22.13
CA ASP A 535 4.60 -51.20 -23.05
C ASP A 535 4.81 -52.71 -23.15
N LEU A 536 4.87 -53.38 -22.00
CA LEU A 536 5.01 -54.84 -21.99
C LEU A 536 3.84 -55.52 -22.72
N ALA A 537 2.62 -54.99 -22.57
CA ALA A 537 1.46 -55.51 -23.29
C ALA A 537 1.53 -55.21 -24.79
N ALA A 538 1.99 -54.02 -25.19
CA ALA A 538 2.20 -53.63 -26.58
C ALA A 538 3.21 -54.55 -27.26
N LEU A 539 4.38 -54.77 -26.64
CA LEU A 539 5.40 -55.70 -27.14
C LEU A 539 4.86 -57.13 -27.24
N LEU A 540 4.25 -57.66 -26.17
CA LEU A 540 3.75 -59.03 -26.16
C LEU A 540 2.61 -59.28 -27.17
N ALA A 541 1.88 -58.24 -27.59
CA ALA A 541 0.84 -58.37 -28.60
C ALA A 541 1.39 -58.68 -30.00
N HIS A 542 2.65 -58.33 -30.25
CA HIS A 542 3.32 -58.48 -31.55
C HIS A 542 4.51 -59.44 -31.50
N TYR A 543 4.75 -60.06 -30.33
CA TYR A 543 5.86 -61.00 -30.10
C TYR A 543 5.89 -62.14 -31.13
N GLY A 544 7.05 -62.34 -31.76
CA GLY A 544 7.26 -63.29 -32.83
C GLY A 544 7.01 -62.75 -34.24
N THR A 545 6.81 -61.43 -34.39
CA THR A 545 6.87 -60.77 -35.71
C THR A 545 8.29 -60.88 -36.24
N THR A 546 8.50 -61.36 -37.48
CA THR A 546 9.84 -61.69 -38.00
C THR A 546 10.35 -60.72 -39.07
N SER A 547 9.58 -59.68 -39.42
CA SER A 547 10.01 -58.62 -40.36
C SER A 547 8.96 -57.50 -40.45
N GLY A 548 9.42 -56.26 -40.51
CA GLY A 548 8.59 -55.08 -40.76
C GLY A 548 7.80 -54.60 -39.55
N ALA A 549 8.18 -55.02 -38.34
CA ALA A 549 7.73 -54.39 -37.12
C ALA A 549 8.20 -52.93 -37.06
N THR A 550 7.40 -52.09 -36.44
CA THR A 550 7.75 -50.71 -36.11
C THR A 550 7.98 -50.60 -34.60
N HIS A 551 8.53 -49.47 -34.15
CA HIS A 551 8.67 -49.20 -32.73
C HIS A 551 7.36 -49.38 -31.95
N ALA A 552 6.24 -48.88 -32.49
CA ALA A 552 4.93 -49.03 -31.86
C ALA A 552 4.41 -50.49 -31.84
N ASP A 553 4.99 -51.38 -32.65
CA ASP A 553 4.73 -52.83 -32.60
C ASP A 553 5.64 -53.54 -31.59
N GLY A 554 6.50 -52.84 -30.84
CA GLY A 554 7.39 -53.43 -29.83
C GLY A 554 8.77 -53.82 -30.33
N ASP A 555 9.19 -53.35 -31.50
CA ASP A 555 10.58 -53.39 -32.00
C ASP A 555 11.40 -52.28 -31.31
N VAL A 556 11.96 -52.62 -30.16
CA VAL A 556 12.67 -51.71 -29.25
C VAL A 556 14.06 -51.39 -29.77
N ASP A 557 14.73 -52.35 -30.43
CA ASP A 557 16.10 -52.17 -30.94
C ASP A 557 16.19 -51.74 -32.42
N GLY A 558 15.06 -51.79 -33.14
CA GLY A 558 14.89 -51.25 -34.49
C GLY A 558 15.39 -52.19 -35.60
N ASP A 559 15.52 -53.48 -35.34
CA ASP A 559 16.01 -54.45 -36.33
C ASP A 559 14.89 -54.97 -37.29
N GLY A 560 13.64 -54.67 -36.96
CA GLY A 560 12.44 -54.99 -37.74
C GLY A 560 11.75 -56.28 -37.34
N ASP A 561 12.19 -57.00 -36.31
CA ASP A 561 11.49 -58.10 -35.68
C ASP A 561 11.00 -57.75 -34.24
N VAL A 562 10.26 -58.65 -33.58
CA VAL A 562 9.81 -58.46 -32.19
C VAL A 562 10.10 -59.75 -31.44
N ASP A 563 11.17 -59.77 -30.67
CA ASP A 563 11.72 -61.00 -30.13
C ASP A 563 12.21 -60.91 -28.67
N LEU A 564 13.09 -61.84 -28.27
CA LEU A 564 13.61 -61.92 -26.91
C LEU A 564 14.58 -60.78 -26.59
N GLU A 565 15.24 -60.20 -27.59
CA GLU A 565 16.13 -59.04 -27.46
C GLU A 565 15.31 -57.80 -27.12
N ASP A 566 14.18 -57.57 -27.78
CA ASP A 566 13.24 -56.48 -27.43
C ASP A 566 12.64 -56.65 -26.04
N LEU A 567 12.17 -57.86 -25.71
CA LEU A 567 11.60 -58.13 -24.40
C LEU A 567 12.65 -57.92 -23.29
N ALA A 568 13.90 -58.31 -23.55
CA ALA A 568 14.99 -58.07 -22.62
C ALA A 568 15.32 -56.58 -22.48
N ALA A 569 15.31 -55.83 -23.58
CA ALA A 569 15.52 -54.39 -23.58
C ALA A 569 14.41 -53.64 -22.83
N LEU A 570 13.14 -54.00 -23.06
CA LEU A 570 12.01 -53.43 -22.33
C LEU A 570 12.09 -53.76 -20.83
N LEU A 571 12.30 -55.04 -20.48
CA LEU A 571 12.40 -55.46 -19.08
C LEU A 571 13.60 -54.87 -18.34
N ALA A 572 14.69 -54.57 -19.05
CA ALA A 572 15.85 -53.89 -18.48
C ALA A 572 15.55 -52.46 -18.04
N ASN A 573 14.56 -51.81 -18.66
CA ASN A 573 14.08 -50.48 -18.33
C ASN A 573 12.72 -50.52 -17.59
N TYR A 574 12.21 -51.70 -17.21
CA TYR A 574 10.86 -51.82 -16.67
C TYR A 574 10.74 -51.23 -15.27
N GLY A 575 9.77 -50.34 -15.10
CA GLY A 575 9.59 -49.51 -13.92
C GLY A 575 10.39 -48.20 -13.99
N ASP A 576 11.12 -47.94 -15.06
CA ASP A 576 11.67 -46.62 -15.33
C ASP A 576 10.50 -45.66 -15.59
N SER A 577 10.47 -44.58 -14.81
CA SER A 577 9.43 -43.57 -14.87
C SER A 577 10.10 -42.25 -14.57
N CYS A 578 10.78 -41.66 -15.55
CA CYS A 578 11.75 -40.60 -15.25
C CYS A 578 12.74 -41.03 -14.13
#